data_AF-A0A183JRN4-F1
#
_entry.id   AF-A0A183JRN4-F1
#
_cell.length_a   1.000
_cell.length_b   1.000
_cell.length_c   1.000
_cell.angle_alpha   90.00
_cell.angle_beta   90.00
_cell.angle_gamma   90.00
#
_symmetry.space_group_name_H-M   'P 1'
#
loop_
_entity.id
_entity.type
_entity.pdbx_description
1 polymer ?
#
loop_
_entity_poly.entity_id
_entity_poly.type
_entity_poly.pdbx_seq_one_letter_code
_entity_poly.pdbx_strand_id
1 'polypeptide(L)'
;MYIALQEQEYVDLYSSFLLNDSVKKQFNAFRRGFQMVVDESPLTFLFRPDELELLVRGSPVYDFNELERVTTYEEYTSDSTVIKNFWSIVHSMTKEQKKQLLQFSTGSDRVPVGGMSKMKFTIARQGSDTNR
;
A
#
# COMPACT_ATOMS: atom_id res chain seq x y z
N MET A 1 16.79 42.86 -1.15
CA MET A 1 15.52 42.59 -1.86
C MET A 1 15.76 42.04 -3.27
N TYR A 2 16.57 42.69 -4.12
CA TYR A 2 16.82 42.24 -5.50
C TYR A 2 17.59 40.90 -5.62
N ILE A 3 18.57 40.65 -4.73
CA ILE A 3 19.36 39.39 -4.72
C ILE A 3 18.50 38.19 -4.32
N ALA A 4 17.65 38.33 -3.29
CA ALA A 4 16.73 37.27 -2.86
C ALA A 4 15.69 36.90 -3.94
N LEU A 5 15.31 37.83 -4.82
CA LEU A 5 14.42 37.55 -5.97
C LEU A 5 15.13 36.71 -7.03
N GLN A 6 16.41 36.96 -7.32
CA GLN A 6 17.21 36.14 -8.24
C GLN A 6 17.47 34.73 -7.71
N GLU A 7 17.68 34.59 -6.40
CA GLU A 7 17.84 33.29 -5.75
C GLU A 7 16.55 32.46 -5.86
N GLN A 8 15.39 33.06 -5.61
CA GLN A 8 14.11 32.37 -5.75
C GLN A 8 13.82 31.98 -7.21
N GLU A 9 14.04 32.90 -8.15
CA GLU A 9 13.85 32.63 -9.58
C GLU A 9 14.76 31.50 -10.07
N TYR A 10 16.02 31.47 -9.61
CA TYR A 10 16.94 30.39 -9.91
C TYR A 10 16.44 29.05 -9.35
N VAL A 11 15.98 29.02 -8.09
CA VAL A 11 15.43 27.82 -7.46
C VAL A 11 14.20 27.32 -8.21
N ASP A 12 13.31 28.20 -8.64
CA ASP A 12 12.09 27.85 -9.36
C ASP A 12 12.41 27.30 -10.75
N LEU A 13 13.31 27.95 -11.50
CA LEU A 13 13.76 27.50 -12.81
C LEU A 13 14.49 26.16 -12.73
N TYR A 14 15.38 26.00 -11.76
CA TYR A 14 16.12 24.75 -11.56
C TYR A 14 15.17 23.61 -11.17
N SER A 15 14.21 23.88 -10.28
CA SER A 15 13.18 22.91 -9.88
C SER A 15 12.30 22.52 -11.07
N SER A 16 11.88 23.48 -11.90
CA SER A 16 11.11 23.21 -13.12
C SER A 16 11.92 22.36 -14.10
N PHE A 17 13.19 22.70 -14.31
CA PHE A 17 14.04 21.93 -15.20
C PHE A 17 14.19 20.48 -14.71
N LEU A 18 14.49 20.30 -13.42
CA LEU A 18 14.74 19.00 -12.83
C LEU A 18 13.47 18.12 -12.85
N LEU A 19 12.33 18.67 -12.42
CA LEU A 19 11.09 17.90 -12.23
C LEU A 19 10.25 17.77 -13.51
N ASN A 20 10.30 18.76 -14.42
CA ASN A 20 9.45 18.79 -15.61
C ASN A 20 10.25 18.63 -16.90
N ASP A 21 11.22 19.49 -17.17
CA ASP A 21 11.86 19.55 -18.50
C ASP A 21 12.78 18.35 -18.76
N SER A 22 13.57 17.95 -17.76
CA SER A 22 14.54 16.85 -17.88
C SER A 22 13.88 15.50 -18.21
N VAL A 23 12.63 15.31 -17.81
CA VAL A 23 11.83 14.08 -17.99
C VAL A 23 10.67 14.24 -18.97
N LYS A 24 10.56 15.39 -19.64
CA LYS A 24 9.37 15.79 -20.43
C LYS A 24 8.94 14.74 -21.46
N LYS A 25 9.90 14.10 -22.14
CA LYS A 25 9.61 13.08 -23.17
C LYS A 25 8.97 11.83 -22.55
N GLN A 26 9.54 11.33 -21.46
CA GLN A 26 9.09 10.14 -20.74
C GLN A 26 7.75 10.41 -20.06
N PHE A 27 7.62 11.57 -19.41
CA PHE A 27 6.39 12.00 -18.77
C PHE A 27 5.24 12.14 -19.79
N ASN A 28 5.48 12.73 -20.96
CA ASN A 28 4.44 12.84 -21.99
C ASN A 28 3.99 11.47 -22.53
N ALA A 29 4.89 10.48 -22.62
CA ALA A 29 4.50 9.12 -22.99
C ALA A 29 3.65 8.46 -21.90
N PHE A 30 4.08 8.55 -20.63
CA PHE A 30 3.32 8.07 -19.48
C PHE A 30 1.94 8.74 -19.38
N ARG A 31 1.90 10.08 -19.44
CA ARG A 31 0.68 10.88 -19.36
C ARG A 31 -0.34 10.45 -20.41
N ARG A 32 0.08 10.24 -21.66
CA ARG A 32 -0.81 9.75 -22.72
C ARG A 32 -1.38 8.37 -22.38
N GLY A 33 -0.55 7.42 -21.96
CA GLY A 33 -1.01 6.09 -21.58
C GLY A 33 -1.96 6.12 -20.38
N PHE A 34 -1.65 6.95 -19.38
CA PHE A 34 -2.50 7.15 -18.21
C PHE A 34 -3.85 7.75 -18.62
N GLN A 35 -3.85 8.84 -19.39
CA GLN A 35 -5.06 9.49 -19.95
C GLN A 35 -5.93 8.53 -20.74
N MET A 36 -5.36 7.65 -21.59
CA MET A 36 -6.16 6.65 -22.30
C MET A 36 -6.95 5.70 -21.39
N VAL A 37 -6.50 5.48 -20.14
CA VAL A 37 -7.19 4.64 -19.15
C VAL A 37 -8.15 5.46 -18.29
N VAL A 38 -7.85 6.75 -18.06
CA VAL A 38 -8.55 7.60 -17.09
C VAL A 38 -9.34 8.77 -17.69
N ASP A 39 -9.35 8.99 -19.01
CA ASP A 39 -9.92 10.19 -19.65
C ASP A 39 -11.43 10.35 -19.40
N GLU A 40 -12.15 9.27 -19.13
CA GLU A 40 -13.56 9.31 -18.69
C GLU A 40 -13.71 8.99 -17.18
N SER A 41 -12.60 8.84 -16.48
CA SER A 41 -12.58 8.52 -15.07
C SER A 41 -12.79 9.78 -14.24
N PRO A 42 -13.64 9.73 -13.20
CA PRO A 42 -13.84 10.86 -12.31
C PRO A 42 -12.62 11.10 -11.40
N LEU A 43 -11.54 10.33 -11.54
CA LEU A 43 -10.33 10.40 -10.71
C LEU A 43 -9.71 11.80 -10.65
N THR A 44 -9.70 12.55 -11.76
CA THR A 44 -9.08 13.89 -11.83
C THR A 44 -9.93 14.99 -11.17
N PHE A 45 -11.22 14.74 -10.94
CA PHE A 45 -12.15 15.70 -10.33
C PHE A 45 -12.54 15.33 -8.90
N LEU A 46 -12.48 14.03 -8.54
CA LEU A 46 -12.91 13.53 -7.24
C LEU A 46 -11.78 13.45 -6.21
N PHE A 47 -10.51 13.38 -6.64
CA PHE A 47 -9.39 13.15 -5.74
C PHE A 47 -8.33 14.23 -5.85
N ARG A 48 -7.82 14.65 -4.69
CA ARG A 48 -6.59 15.41 -4.58
C ARG A 48 -5.38 14.51 -4.87
N PRO A 49 -4.22 15.08 -5.25
CA PRO A 49 -3.03 14.28 -5.58
C PRO A 49 -2.62 13.27 -4.49
N ASP A 50 -2.72 13.66 -3.21
CA ASP A 50 -2.45 12.83 -2.04
C ASP A 50 -3.45 11.66 -1.89
N GLU A 51 -4.71 11.88 -2.24
CA GLU A 51 -5.74 10.84 -2.20
C GLU A 51 -5.57 9.84 -3.37
N LEU A 52 -5.20 10.35 -4.55
CA LEU A 52 -4.87 9.50 -5.70
C LEU A 52 -3.62 8.65 -5.41
N GLU A 53 -2.61 9.23 -4.75
CA GLU A 53 -1.45 8.49 -4.26
C GLU A 53 -1.87 7.37 -3.31
N LEU A 54 -2.75 7.66 -2.35
CA LEU A 54 -3.26 6.66 -1.40
C LEU A 54 -4.03 5.53 -2.10
N LEU A 55 -4.79 5.84 -3.15
CA LEU A 55 -5.48 4.82 -3.96
C LEU A 55 -4.49 3.91 -4.69
N VAL A 56 -3.40 4.46 -5.22
CA VAL A 56 -2.40 3.70 -5.99
C VAL A 56 -1.48 2.89 -5.06
N ARG A 57 -1.02 3.49 -3.96
CA ARG A 57 -0.07 2.89 -3.02
C ARG A 57 -0.74 2.01 -1.96
N GLY A 58 -2.00 2.27 -1.65
CA GLY A 58 -2.69 1.68 -0.51
C GLY A 58 -2.39 2.42 0.81
N SER A 59 -3.03 1.98 1.89
CA SER A 59 -2.85 2.57 3.22
C SER A 59 -1.43 2.33 3.75
N PRO A 60 -0.76 3.35 4.32
CA PRO A 60 0.53 3.18 4.99
C PRO A 60 0.39 2.59 6.40
N VAL A 61 -0.85 2.44 6.90
CA VAL A 61 -1.15 2.00 8.26
C VAL A 61 -1.35 0.49 8.29
N TYR A 62 -0.58 -0.17 9.13
CA TYR A 62 -0.65 -1.61 9.36
C TYR A 62 -1.30 -1.86 10.73
N ASP A 63 -2.58 -2.22 10.74
CA ASP A 63 -3.29 -2.65 11.96
C ASP A 63 -3.59 -4.16 11.91
N PHE A 64 -2.68 -4.95 12.47
CA PHE A 64 -2.83 -6.40 12.51
C PHE A 64 -3.96 -6.85 13.44
N ASN A 65 -4.46 -6.00 14.34
CA ASN A 65 -5.67 -6.33 15.11
C ASN A 65 -6.90 -6.31 14.20
N GLU A 66 -6.96 -5.40 13.23
CA GLU A 66 -8.02 -5.44 12.22
C GLU A 66 -7.92 -6.69 11.36
N LEU A 67 -6.71 -7.03 10.91
CA LEU A 67 -6.49 -8.22 10.09
C LEU A 67 -6.93 -9.49 10.82
N GLU A 68 -6.54 -9.63 12.11
CA GLU A 68 -6.98 -10.74 12.96
C GLU A 68 -8.51 -10.81 13.07
N ARG A 69 -9.16 -9.67 13.31
CA ARG A 69 -10.62 -9.59 13.44
C ARG A 69 -11.36 -10.05 12.18
N VAL A 70 -10.80 -9.81 11.00
CA VAL A 70 -11.45 -10.17 9.71
C VAL A 70 -10.91 -11.47 9.11
N THR A 71 -10.02 -12.16 9.81
CA THR A 71 -9.47 -13.44 9.35
C THR A 71 -10.50 -14.55 9.49
N THR A 72 -10.69 -15.31 8.41
CA THR A 72 -11.53 -16.50 8.40
C THR A 72 -10.68 -17.74 8.73
N TYR A 73 -11.24 -18.66 9.49
CA TYR A 73 -10.59 -19.90 9.89
C TYR A 73 -11.31 -21.09 9.26
N GLU A 74 -10.57 -21.93 8.53
CA GLU A 74 -11.07 -23.18 7.96
C GLU A 74 -10.51 -24.36 8.76
N GLU A 75 -11.40 -25.19 9.32
CA GLU A 75 -11.05 -26.30 10.25
C GLU A 75 -10.33 -25.86 11.55
N TYR A 76 -10.39 -24.56 11.84
CA TYR A 76 -9.97 -23.95 13.10
C TYR A 76 -11.05 -22.99 13.59
N THR A 77 -10.90 -22.55 14.83
CA THR A 77 -11.67 -21.45 15.42
C THR A 77 -10.69 -20.42 15.98
N SER A 78 -11.16 -19.20 16.26
CA SER A 78 -10.37 -18.19 16.97
C SER A 78 -9.81 -18.69 18.31
N ASP A 79 -10.49 -19.67 18.93
CA ASP A 79 -10.07 -20.25 20.20
C ASP A 79 -9.02 -21.36 20.10
N SER A 80 -8.78 -21.89 18.90
CA SER A 80 -7.80 -22.96 18.67
C SER A 80 -6.40 -22.50 19.08
N THR A 81 -5.67 -23.34 19.83
CA THR A 81 -4.32 -23.04 20.32
C THR A 81 -3.37 -22.60 19.20
N VAL A 82 -3.46 -23.23 18.02
CA VAL A 82 -2.65 -22.88 16.85
C VAL A 82 -2.91 -21.44 16.39
N ILE A 83 -4.18 -21.02 16.37
CA ILE A 83 -4.58 -19.66 15.96
C ILE A 83 -4.13 -18.62 17.00
N LYS A 84 -4.33 -18.89 18.29
CA LYS A 84 -3.84 -18.03 19.38
C LYS A 84 -2.31 -17.86 19.33
N ASN A 85 -1.58 -18.95 19.11
CA ASN A 85 -0.13 -18.91 18.97
C ASN A 85 0.30 -18.12 17.73
N PHE A 86 -0.36 -18.34 16.59
CA PHE A 86 -0.09 -17.60 15.37
C PHE A 86 -0.22 -16.09 15.60
N TRP A 87 -1.35 -15.61 16.13
CA TRP A 87 -1.54 -14.19 16.36
C TRP A 87 -0.64 -13.62 17.44
N SER A 88 -0.35 -14.36 18.51
CA SER A 88 0.65 -13.95 19.50
C SER A 88 2.02 -13.70 18.85
N ILE A 89 2.45 -14.58 17.94
CA ILE A 89 3.72 -14.41 17.22
C ILE A 89 3.61 -13.22 16.26
N VAL A 90 2.56 -13.15 15.44
CA VAL A 90 2.36 -12.06 14.48
C VAL A 90 2.35 -10.70 15.17
N HIS A 91 1.69 -10.56 16.31
CA HIS A 91 1.68 -9.29 17.04
C HIS A 91 3.06 -8.90 17.58
N SER A 92 3.88 -9.87 17.95
CA SER A 92 5.27 -9.68 18.40
C SER A 92 6.28 -9.39 17.28
N MET A 93 5.92 -9.65 16.02
CA MET A 93 6.80 -9.43 14.86
C MET A 93 7.13 -7.94 14.67
N THR A 94 8.33 -7.68 14.13
CA THR A 94 8.73 -6.35 13.65
C THR A 94 7.87 -5.92 12.46
N LYS A 95 7.92 -4.64 12.12
CA LYS A 95 7.20 -4.08 10.97
C LYS A 95 7.61 -4.76 9.66
N GLU A 96 8.90 -5.05 9.49
CA GLU A 96 9.47 -5.68 8.31
C GLU A 96 8.99 -7.13 8.18
N GLN A 97 8.97 -7.88 9.29
CA GLN A 97 8.44 -9.25 9.31
C GLN A 97 6.94 -9.30 9.02
N LYS A 98 6.17 -8.36 9.57
CA LYS A 98 4.74 -8.18 9.26
C LYS A 98 4.50 -7.93 7.77
N LYS A 99 5.32 -7.10 7.12
CA LYS A 99 5.28 -6.90 5.66
C LYS A 99 5.62 -8.17 4.89
N GLN A 100 6.64 -8.92 5.32
CA GLN A 100 6.99 -10.19 4.70
C GLN A 100 5.86 -11.22 4.81
N LEU A 101 5.16 -11.27 5.95
CA LEU A 101 3.99 -12.12 6.12
C LEU A 101 2.89 -11.78 5.11
N LEU A 102 2.58 -10.49 4.93
CA LEU A 102 1.58 -10.04 3.94
C LEU A 102 2.02 -10.36 2.52
N GLN A 103 3.29 -10.10 2.18
CA GLN A 103 3.85 -10.44 0.87
C GLN A 103 3.77 -11.95 0.59
N PHE A 104 4.07 -12.78 1.59
CA PHE A 104 4.00 -14.24 1.48
C PHE A 104 2.56 -14.75 1.28
N SER A 105 1.62 -14.23 2.06
CA SER A 105 0.24 -14.72 2.10
C SER A 105 -0.67 -14.13 1.02
N THR A 106 -0.42 -12.89 0.61
CA THR A 106 -1.29 -12.14 -0.32
C THR A 106 -0.60 -11.74 -1.62
N GLY A 107 0.72 -11.99 -1.75
CA GLY A 107 1.51 -11.56 -2.90
C GLY A 107 1.85 -10.07 -2.90
N SER A 108 1.46 -9.31 -1.87
CA SER A 108 1.79 -7.89 -1.71
C SER A 108 1.90 -7.49 -0.24
N ASP A 109 2.75 -6.51 0.08
CA ASP A 109 2.77 -5.87 1.41
C ASP A 109 1.83 -4.65 1.50
N ARG A 110 1.04 -4.37 0.45
CA ARG A 110 0.15 -3.22 0.38
C ARG A 110 -1.17 -3.47 1.10
N VAL A 111 -1.58 -2.50 1.92
CA VAL A 111 -2.87 -2.50 2.60
C VAL A 111 -3.89 -1.75 1.74
N PRO A 112 -5.14 -2.23 1.58
CA PRO A 112 -6.18 -1.47 0.90
C PRO A 112 -6.37 -0.07 1.51
N VAL A 113 -6.81 0.90 0.71
CA VAL A 113 -7.10 2.26 1.20
C VAL A 113 -8.09 2.27 2.38
N GLY A 114 -9.03 1.32 2.38
CA GLY A 114 -10.01 1.13 3.46
C GLY A 114 -9.47 0.43 4.71
N GLY A 115 -8.17 0.16 4.79
CA GLY A 115 -7.53 -0.50 5.93
C GLY A 115 -7.50 -2.02 5.84
N MET A 116 -6.92 -2.65 6.87
CA MET A 116 -6.76 -4.11 6.93
C MET A 116 -8.09 -4.82 7.19
N SER A 117 -9.08 -4.14 7.77
CA SER A 117 -10.45 -4.64 7.90
C SER A 117 -11.15 -4.95 6.56
N LYS A 118 -10.60 -4.49 5.43
CA LYS A 118 -11.10 -4.79 4.08
C LYS A 118 -10.32 -5.90 3.38
N MET A 119 -9.31 -6.48 4.03
CA MET A 119 -8.55 -7.60 3.49
C MET A 119 -9.32 -8.91 3.67
N LYS A 120 -9.12 -9.84 2.74
CA LYS A 120 -9.53 -11.24 2.89
C LYS A 120 -8.29 -12.04 3.27
N PHE A 121 -8.28 -12.60 4.47
CA PHE A 121 -7.20 -13.42 5.00
C PHE A 121 -7.80 -14.70 5.56
N THR A 122 -7.30 -15.86 5.13
CA THR A 122 -7.84 -17.16 5.55
C THR A 122 -6.70 -18.03 6.08
N ILE A 123 -6.89 -18.61 7.26
CA ILE A 123 -5.99 -19.64 7.80
C ILE A 123 -6.73 -20.97 7.73
N ALA A 124 -6.22 -21.87 6.90
CA ALA A 124 -6.78 -23.20 6.68
C ALA A 124 -5.83 -24.27 7.19
N ARG A 125 -6.38 -25.35 7.74
CA ARG A 125 -5.61 -26.57 7.99
C ARG A 125 -5.28 -27.25 6.66
N GLN A 126 -4.00 -27.50 6.43
CA GLN A 126 -3.52 -28.28 5.29
C GLN A 126 -2.96 -29.62 5.80
N GLY A 127 -3.63 -30.72 5.45
CA GLY A 127 -3.17 -32.10 5.70
C GLY A 127 -3.69 -32.75 6.99
N SER A 128 -3.65 -34.09 7.04
CA SER A 128 -4.13 -34.93 8.15
C SER A 128 -3.09 -35.26 9.22
N ASP A 129 -1.80 -34.95 9.01
CA ASP A 129 -0.71 -35.43 9.89
C ASP A 129 0.06 -34.27 10.54
N THR A 130 -0.08 -34.13 11.86
CA THR A 130 0.76 -33.24 12.69
C THR A 130 1.59 -34.00 13.73
N ASN A 131 1.61 -35.34 13.68
CA ASN A 131 2.43 -36.20 14.53
C ASN A 131 3.50 -36.93 13.72
N ARG A 132 4.50 -36.20 13.21
CA ARG A 132 5.75 -36.80 12.70
C ARG A 132 6.93 -36.35 13.54
#